data_AF-A0A848IJ54-F1
#
_entry.id   AF-A0A848IJ54-F1
#
_cell.length_a   1.000
_cell.length_b   1.000
_cell.length_c   1.000
_cell.angle_alpha   90.00
_cell.angle_beta   90.00
_cell.angle_gamma   90.00
#
_symmetry.space_group_name_H-M   'P 1'
#
loop_
_entity.id
_entity.type
_entity.pdbx_description
1 polymer ?
#
loop_
_entity_poly.entity_id
_entity_poly.type
_entity_poly.pdbx_seq_one_letter_code
_entity_poly.pdbx_strand_id
1 'polypeptide(L)'
;MHRIPRDPEKFGPLELADCIGVARNIDLAEVSETISFSDLLGASRSNDRLIHGKRVENMFEYVVASLGKALIIKREDAGDITCLNASVQPPDYRVVFRDGSEYLIEVKNCHNKSFDQPFSMSKKYLDRLRAYAELFRKPLLLAIYWSNLRMWTVVRPEEILTRRGAIQLKFADAMMHNWSALLGDLMLSTIPPLTCRIWADRNKPRALQPDSTVRFVISAITFYAAGNEILSEEEKIWAWYFMLHSRWTETKAEPVLNDGQLEYIEYESAPRDDTPEHDFQHLGTLSGMVSSYYNYLTVSEDGRVTRLTPSVGPAALSIGLRRGFYGDVLKLWMFEVWPRSKPERDLIEA
;
A
#
# COMPACT_ATOMS: atom_id res chain seq x y z
N MET A 1 -13.54 -2.17 4.34
CA MET A 1 -13.45 -3.53 4.91
C MET A 1 -13.00 -3.42 6.36
N HIS A 2 -13.59 -4.20 7.28
CA HIS A 2 -13.23 -4.19 8.70
C HIS A 2 -12.48 -5.47 9.06
N ARG A 3 -11.42 -5.36 9.88
CA ARG A 3 -10.74 -6.53 10.44
C ARG A 3 -11.58 -7.08 11.59
N ILE A 4 -11.72 -8.40 11.63
CA ILE A 4 -12.33 -9.10 12.77
C ILE A 4 -11.19 -9.39 13.76
N PRO A 5 -11.11 -8.71 14.92
CA PRO A 5 -10.01 -8.89 15.84
C PRO A 5 -10.15 -10.20 16.62
N ARG A 6 -9.05 -10.92 16.81
CA ARG A 6 -8.91 -11.85 17.92
C ARG A 6 -8.37 -11.08 19.13
N ASP A 7 -8.76 -11.50 20.33
CA ASP A 7 -8.22 -10.92 21.55
C ASP A 7 -6.72 -11.27 21.68
N PRO A 8 -5.82 -10.29 21.50
CA PRO A 8 -4.39 -10.56 21.46
C PRO A 8 -3.85 -10.90 22.85
N GLU A 9 -4.46 -10.41 23.93
CA GLU A 9 -4.01 -10.67 25.31
C GLU A 9 -4.47 -12.05 25.78
N LYS A 10 -5.61 -12.52 25.28
CA LYS A 10 -6.15 -13.84 25.63
C LYS A 10 -5.48 -14.98 24.87
N PHE A 11 -5.30 -14.84 23.56
CA PHE A 11 -4.84 -15.96 22.72
C PHE A 11 -3.36 -15.87 22.36
N GLY A 12 -2.81 -14.66 22.19
CA GLY A 12 -1.43 -14.46 21.72
C GLY A 12 -0.36 -15.05 22.65
N PRO A 13 -0.35 -14.73 23.96
CA PRO A 13 0.62 -15.30 24.89
C PRO A 13 0.56 -16.82 24.96
N LEU A 14 -0.63 -17.41 24.92
CA LEU A 14 -0.83 -18.85 25.00
C LEU A 14 -0.30 -19.56 23.75
N GLU A 15 -0.67 -19.07 22.55
CA GLU A 15 -0.18 -19.60 21.28
C GLU A 15 1.35 -19.50 21.17
N LEU A 16 1.93 -18.36 21.60
CA LEU A 16 3.39 -18.18 21.62
C LEU A 16 4.08 -19.16 22.58
N ALA A 17 3.54 -19.32 23.79
CA ALA A 17 4.13 -20.18 24.80
C ALA A 17 4.08 -21.65 24.37
N ASP A 18 2.96 -22.11 23.81
CA ASP A 18 2.82 -23.47 23.29
C ASP A 18 3.81 -23.77 22.16
N CYS A 19 3.88 -22.90 21.14
CA CYS A 19 4.82 -23.05 20.02
C CYS A 19 6.27 -23.17 20.48
N ILE A 20 6.69 -22.35 21.46
CA ILE A 20 8.07 -22.38 21.94
C ILE A 20 8.31 -23.56 22.88
N GLY A 21 7.34 -23.87 23.75
CA GLY A 21 7.38 -25.03 24.65
C GLY A 21 7.58 -26.32 23.87
N VAL A 22 6.80 -26.55 22.82
CA VAL A 22 6.97 -27.69 21.90
C VAL A 22 8.35 -27.68 21.24
N ALA A 23 8.78 -26.53 20.68
CA ALA A 23 10.05 -26.43 19.96
C ALA A 23 11.28 -26.67 20.83
N ARG A 24 11.19 -26.40 22.14
CA ARG A 24 12.30 -26.55 23.11
C ARG A 24 12.08 -27.71 24.08
N ASN A 25 10.99 -28.45 23.95
CA ASN A 25 10.59 -29.52 24.87
C ASN A 25 10.52 -29.04 26.34
N ILE A 26 9.80 -27.93 26.56
CA ILE A 26 9.54 -27.31 27.86
C ILE A 26 8.03 -27.34 28.11
N ASP A 27 7.62 -27.68 29.33
CA ASP A 27 6.21 -27.66 29.72
C ASP A 27 5.64 -26.24 29.66
N LEU A 28 4.40 -26.11 29.20
CA LEU A 28 3.73 -24.82 29.01
C LEU A 28 3.79 -23.92 30.26
N ALA A 29 3.71 -24.52 31.45
CA ALA A 29 3.77 -23.83 32.73
C ALA A 29 5.15 -23.19 33.03
N GLU A 30 6.22 -23.70 32.43
CA GLU A 30 7.61 -23.29 32.71
C GLU A 30 8.16 -22.32 31.65
N VAL A 31 7.44 -22.10 30.55
CA VAL A 31 7.91 -21.29 29.41
C VAL A 31 8.25 -19.86 29.81
N SER A 32 7.39 -19.21 30.62
CA SER A 32 7.60 -17.82 31.04
C SER A 32 8.78 -17.64 32.01
N GLU A 33 9.15 -18.69 32.74
CA GLU A 33 10.28 -18.68 33.66
C GLU A 33 11.60 -18.98 32.94
N THR A 34 11.54 -19.82 31.91
CA THR A 34 12.71 -20.30 31.17
C THR A 34 13.08 -19.38 30.00
N ILE A 35 12.14 -18.59 29.47
CA ILE A 35 12.33 -17.85 28.22
C ILE A 35 11.97 -16.38 28.36
N SER A 36 12.97 -15.53 28.17
CA SER A 36 12.80 -14.08 28.10
C SER A 36 12.16 -13.67 26.76
N PHE A 37 10.98 -13.05 26.84
CA PHE A 37 10.34 -12.43 25.68
C PHE A 37 11.22 -11.36 25.03
N SER A 38 11.99 -10.61 25.84
CA SER A 38 12.93 -9.60 25.35
C SER A 38 14.01 -10.21 24.45
N ASP A 39 14.50 -11.40 24.79
CA ASP A 39 15.58 -12.05 24.05
C ASP A 39 15.07 -12.59 22.70
N LEU A 40 13.88 -13.19 22.69
CA LEU A 40 13.20 -13.64 21.47
C LEU A 40 12.95 -12.48 20.50
N LEU A 41 12.48 -11.35 21.03
CA LEU A 41 12.29 -10.14 20.24
C LEU A 41 13.61 -9.55 19.76
N GLY A 42 14.65 -9.54 20.59
CA GLY A 42 15.98 -9.05 20.23
C GLY A 42 16.56 -9.76 19.01
N ALA A 43 16.45 -11.10 18.98
CA ALA A 43 16.90 -11.92 17.85
C ALA A 43 16.10 -11.68 16.57
N SER A 44 14.79 -11.41 16.69
CA SER A 44 13.93 -11.11 15.53
C SER A 44 14.16 -9.68 15.00
N ARG A 45 14.43 -8.73 15.91
CA ARG A 45 14.63 -7.31 15.59
C ARG A 45 15.95 -7.03 14.88
N SER A 46 16.97 -7.87 15.07
CA SER A 46 18.26 -7.72 14.39
C SER A 46 18.22 -8.14 12.91
N ASN A 47 17.10 -8.68 12.43
CA ASN A 47 16.91 -9.08 11.04
C ASN A 47 16.02 -8.08 10.29
N ASP A 48 16.61 -6.97 9.83
CA ASP A 48 15.91 -5.92 9.09
C ASP A 48 15.16 -6.46 7.87
N ARG A 49 15.73 -7.45 7.17
CA ARG A 49 15.10 -8.07 6.00
C ARG A 49 13.79 -8.75 6.37
N LEU A 50 13.74 -9.44 7.51
CA LEU A 50 12.52 -10.08 8.01
C LEU A 50 11.47 -9.03 8.39
N ILE A 51 11.86 -7.96 9.09
CA ILE A 51 10.95 -6.88 9.49
C ILE A 51 10.33 -6.23 8.25
N HIS A 52 11.15 -5.84 7.27
CA HIS A 52 10.66 -5.22 6.04
C HIS A 52 9.79 -6.18 5.22
N GLY A 53 10.17 -7.45 5.14
CA GLY A 53 9.36 -8.49 4.49
C GLY A 53 7.98 -8.60 5.13
N LYS A 54 7.92 -8.83 6.45
CA LYS A 54 6.65 -9.02 7.17
C LYS A 54 5.77 -7.78 7.13
N ARG A 55 6.38 -6.60 7.17
CA ARG A 55 5.67 -5.33 7.03
C ARG A 55 5.01 -5.18 5.65
N VAL A 56 5.69 -5.56 4.57
CA VAL A 56 5.12 -5.53 3.21
C VAL A 56 4.01 -6.57 3.04
N GLU A 57 4.17 -7.76 3.61
CA GLU A 57 3.09 -8.76 3.68
C GLU A 57 1.86 -8.19 4.39
N ASN A 58 2.03 -7.51 5.53
CA ASN A 58 0.92 -6.87 6.24
C ASN A 58 0.31 -5.70 5.44
N MET A 59 1.15 -4.93 4.74
CA MET A 59 0.71 -3.81 3.89
C MET A 59 -0.19 -4.27 2.75
N PHE A 60 0.06 -5.46 2.18
CA PHE A 60 -0.76 -6.02 1.11
C PHE A 60 -2.24 -6.14 1.49
N GLU A 61 -2.54 -6.62 2.71
CA GLU A 61 -3.91 -6.71 3.24
C GLU A 61 -4.61 -5.34 3.21
N TYR A 62 -3.91 -4.29 3.63
CA TYR A 62 -4.41 -2.92 3.63
C TYR A 62 -4.62 -2.36 2.23
N VAL A 63 -3.68 -2.64 1.32
CA VAL A 63 -3.79 -2.26 -0.10
C VAL A 63 -5.04 -2.89 -0.69
N VAL A 64 -5.15 -4.22 -0.70
CA VAL A 64 -6.27 -4.92 -1.34
C VAL A 64 -7.63 -4.54 -0.74
N ALA A 65 -7.69 -4.38 0.59
CA ALA A 65 -8.90 -3.91 1.26
C ALA A 65 -9.31 -2.49 0.84
N SER A 66 -8.33 -1.61 0.56
CA SER A 66 -8.56 -0.21 0.20
C SER A 66 -8.92 -0.01 -1.27
N LEU A 67 -8.52 -0.93 -2.16
CA LEU A 67 -8.86 -0.94 -3.59
C LEU A 67 -10.33 -1.30 -3.85
N GLY A 68 -11.03 -1.87 -2.86
CA GLY A 68 -12.49 -1.97 -2.87
C GLY A 68 -13.09 -3.16 -3.64
N LYS A 69 -12.33 -3.92 -4.43
CA LYS A 69 -12.86 -5.12 -5.13
C LYS A 69 -12.92 -6.39 -4.26
N ALA A 70 -12.13 -6.46 -3.19
CA ALA A 70 -12.14 -7.62 -2.29
C ALA A 70 -13.37 -7.65 -1.37
N LEU A 71 -13.88 -8.85 -1.12
CA LEU A 71 -14.93 -9.18 -0.16
C LEU A 71 -14.36 -9.80 1.12
N ILE A 72 -13.40 -10.73 0.98
CA ILE A 72 -12.73 -11.41 2.10
C ILE A 72 -11.23 -11.45 1.82
N ILE A 73 -10.43 -11.17 2.85
CA ILE A 73 -8.97 -11.35 2.83
C ILE A 73 -8.62 -12.20 4.06
N LYS A 74 -8.04 -13.38 3.84
CA LYS A 74 -7.59 -14.30 4.89
C LYS A 74 -6.10 -14.54 4.74
N ARG A 75 -5.35 -14.48 5.85
CA ARG A 75 -3.94 -14.92 5.86
C ARG A 75 -3.91 -16.43 5.72
N GLU A 76 -3.41 -16.91 4.59
CA GLU A 76 -3.48 -18.33 4.26
C GLU A 76 -2.41 -19.14 4.99
N ASP A 77 -1.24 -18.52 5.23
CA ASP A 77 -0.11 -19.03 5.99
C ASP A 77 -0.26 -18.94 7.52
N ALA A 78 -1.35 -18.35 8.02
CA ALA A 78 -1.58 -18.20 9.45
C ALA A 78 -2.25 -19.45 10.05
N GLY A 79 -1.58 -20.03 11.05
CA GLY A 79 -2.02 -21.24 11.76
C GLY A 79 -1.33 -22.51 11.25
N ASP A 80 -1.58 -23.62 11.93
CA ASP A 80 -0.97 -24.89 11.58
C ASP A 80 -1.64 -25.57 10.39
N ILE A 81 -0.82 -26.21 9.57
CA ILE A 81 -1.29 -27.02 8.46
C ILE A 81 -0.69 -28.42 8.59
N THR A 82 -1.56 -29.40 8.79
CA THR A 82 -1.20 -30.82 8.74
C THR A 82 -1.43 -31.32 7.33
N CYS A 83 -0.37 -31.74 6.65
CA CYS A 83 -0.44 -32.31 5.31
C CYS A 83 0.36 -33.61 5.24
N LEU A 84 -0.18 -34.61 4.51
CA LEU A 84 0.57 -35.84 4.21
C LEU A 84 1.80 -35.56 3.35
N ASN A 85 1.74 -34.53 2.50
CA ASN A 85 2.85 -34.11 1.66
C ASN A 85 3.61 -32.96 2.35
N ALA A 86 4.82 -33.23 2.84
CA ALA A 86 5.69 -32.20 3.43
C ALA A 86 6.21 -31.15 2.41
N SER A 87 5.94 -31.33 1.11
CA SER A 87 6.34 -30.43 0.03
C SER A 87 5.22 -29.53 -0.46
N VAL A 88 4.34 -29.07 0.44
CA VAL A 88 3.37 -28.01 0.17
C VAL A 88 3.71 -26.77 0.98
N GLN A 89 3.50 -25.60 0.39
CA GLN A 89 3.67 -24.33 1.07
C GLN A 89 2.40 -23.51 0.86
N PRO A 90 1.69 -23.12 1.92
CA PRO A 90 0.60 -22.16 1.82
C PRO A 90 1.14 -20.80 1.37
N PRO A 91 0.47 -20.14 0.42
CA PRO A 91 0.74 -18.73 0.12
C PRO A 91 0.37 -17.81 1.28
N ASP A 92 0.80 -16.55 1.23
CA ASP A 92 0.52 -15.58 2.31
C ASP A 92 -0.97 -15.27 2.50
N TYR A 93 -1.75 -15.18 1.41
CA TYR A 93 -3.15 -14.78 1.46
C TYR A 93 -4.08 -15.62 0.58
N ARG A 94 -5.34 -15.69 0.99
CA ARG A 94 -6.50 -16.05 0.17
C ARG A 94 -7.43 -14.85 0.08
N VAL A 95 -7.82 -14.48 -1.14
CA VAL A 95 -8.69 -13.32 -1.38
C VAL A 95 -9.91 -13.75 -2.19
N VAL A 96 -11.09 -13.38 -1.69
CA VAL A 96 -12.38 -13.52 -2.38
C VAL A 96 -12.79 -12.15 -2.91
N PHE A 97 -13.13 -12.05 -4.19
CA PHE A 97 -13.60 -10.82 -4.82
C PHE A 97 -15.12 -10.77 -4.92
N ARG A 98 -15.66 -9.58 -5.18
CA ARG A 98 -17.11 -9.34 -5.29
C ARG A 98 -17.79 -10.11 -6.44
N ASP A 99 -17.03 -10.48 -7.48
CA ASP A 99 -17.49 -11.30 -8.60
C ASP A 99 -17.50 -12.81 -8.27
N GLY A 100 -17.11 -13.19 -7.05
CA GLY A 100 -17.01 -14.58 -6.59
C GLY A 100 -15.70 -15.27 -7.00
N SER A 101 -14.84 -14.61 -7.77
CA SER A 101 -13.51 -15.12 -8.06
C SER A 101 -12.66 -15.17 -6.79
N GLU A 102 -11.75 -16.14 -6.74
CA GLU A 102 -10.99 -16.43 -5.54
C GLU A 102 -9.57 -16.83 -5.89
N TYR A 103 -8.60 -16.21 -5.24
CA TYR A 103 -7.18 -16.36 -5.57
C TYR A 103 -6.35 -16.61 -4.30
N LEU A 104 -5.35 -17.46 -4.43
CA LEU A 104 -4.26 -17.57 -3.48
C LEU A 104 -3.15 -16.62 -3.93
N ILE A 105 -2.59 -15.85 -3.00
CA ILE A 105 -1.66 -14.78 -3.31
C ILE A 105 -0.43 -14.89 -2.42
N GLU A 106 0.72 -15.05 -3.06
CA GLU A 106 2.02 -14.95 -2.43
C GLU A 106 2.53 -13.52 -2.54
N VAL A 107 2.95 -12.92 -1.42
CA VAL A 107 3.44 -11.55 -1.34
C VAL A 107 4.96 -11.55 -1.24
N LYS A 108 5.60 -10.68 -2.02
CA LYS A 108 7.05 -10.53 -2.02
C LYS A 108 7.45 -9.06 -2.03
N ASN A 109 8.36 -8.71 -1.13
CA ASN A 109 9.05 -7.43 -1.18
C ASN A 109 10.28 -7.55 -2.08
N CYS A 110 10.40 -6.65 -3.05
CA CYS A 110 11.53 -6.54 -3.94
C CYS A 110 12.20 -5.17 -3.77
N HIS A 111 13.46 -5.17 -3.35
CA HIS A 111 14.28 -3.98 -3.26
C HIS A 111 15.40 -4.05 -4.30
N ASN A 112 15.16 -3.40 -5.43
CA ASN A 112 16.08 -3.39 -6.56
C ASN A 112 17.01 -2.19 -6.52
N LYS A 113 18.32 -2.42 -6.64
CA LYS A 113 19.32 -1.35 -6.75
C LYS A 113 19.34 -0.69 -8.13
N SER A 114 18.83 -1.38 -9.15
CA SER A 114 18.68 -0.89 -10.52
C SER A 114 17.46 -1.50 -11.21
N PHE A 115 16.98 -0.87 -12.28
CA PHE A 115 15.85 -1.37 -13.08
C PHE A 115 16.11 -2.74 -13.73
N ASP A 116 17.38 -3.08 -13.95
CA ASP A 116 17.80 -4.35 -14.57
C ASP A 116 17.91 -5.52 -13.59
N GLN A 117 17.91 -5.26 -12.28
CA GLN A 117 18.00 -6.32 -11.29
C GLN A 117 16.68 -7.13 -11.27
N PRO A 118 16.70 -8.45 -11.54
CA PRO A 118 15.46 -9.22 -11.55
C PRO A 118 15.03 -9.63 -10.14
N PHE A 119 13.72 -9.64 -9.91
CA PHE A 119 13.11 -10.47 -8.88
C PHE A 119 13.32 -11.95 -9.20
N SER A 120 13.72 -12.74 -8.20
CA SER A 120 14.07 -14.14 -8.37
C SER A 120 13.26 -15.04 -7.45
N MET A 121 12.72 -16.13 -7.98
CA MET A 121 12.08 -17.19 -7.20
C MET A 121 12.53 -18.55 -7.72
N SER A 122 12.98 -19.43 -6.83
CA SER A 122 13.44 -20.76 -7.21
C SER A 122 12.28 -21.65 -7.65
N LYS A 123 12.53 -22.56 -8.61
CA LYS A 123 11.56 -23.57 -9.04
C LYS A 123 11.02 -24.36 -7.85
N LYS A 124 11.90 -24.84 -6.96
CA LYS A 124 11.51 -25.60 -5.76
C LYS A 124 10.54 -24.84 -4.87
N TYR A 125 10.75 -23.54 -4.68
CA TYR A 125 9.84 -22.72 -3.87
C TYR A 125 8.47 -22.61 -4.54
N LEU A 126 8.46 -22.26 -5.84
CA LEU A 126 7.24 -22.09 -6.61
C LEU A 126 6.44 -23.40 -6.74
N ASP A 127 7.10 -24.53 -6.95
CA ASP A 127 6.45 -25.84 -7.06
C ASP A 127 5.65 -26.17 -5.78
N ARG A 128 6.15 -25.80 -4.60
CA ARG A 128 5.43 -26.03 -3.33
C ARG A 128 4.19 -25.16 -3.17
N LEU A 129 4.26 -23.90 -3.63
CA LEU A 129 3.10 -23.00 -3.68
C LEU A 129 2.04 -23.52 -4.67
N ARG A 130 2.50 -23.97 -5.85
CA ARG A 130 1.61 -24.55 -6.88
C ARG A 130 0.96 -25.84 -6.40
N ALA A 131 1.70 -26.73 -5.75
CA ALA A 131 1.16 -27.95 -5.17
C ALA A 131 0.04 -27.63 -4.15
N TYR A 132 0.24 -26.61 -3.31
CA TYR A 132 -0.82 -26.14 -2.41
C TYR A 132 -2.03 -25.60 -3.19
N ALA A 133 -1.80 -24.73 -4.17
CA ALA A 133 -2.86 -24.15 -4.98
C ALA A 133 -3.69 -25.21 -5.74
N GLU A 134 -3.03 -26.26 -6.24
CA GLU A 134 -3.67 -27.41 -6.90
C GLU A 134 -4.54 -28.22 -5.94
N LEU A 135 -4.08 -28.46 -4.70
CA LEU A 135 -4.88 -29.16 -3.68
C LEU A 135 -6.19 -28.43 -3.37
N PHE A 136 -6.14 -27.10 -3.28
CA PHE A 136 -7.32 -26.27 -3.01
C PHE A 136 -8.09 -25.87 -4.28
N ARG A 137 -7.57 -26.23 -5.46
CA ARG A 137 -8.12 -25.88 -6.79
C ARG A 137 -8.37 -24.37 -6.92
N LYS A 138 -7.37 -23.58 -6.53
CA LYS A 138 -7.40 -22.11 -6.63
C LYS A 138 -6.25 -21.60 -7.49
N PRO A 139 -6.47 -20.56 -8.31
CA PRO A 139 -5.38 -19.90 -9.02
C PRO A 139 -4.40 -19.24 -8.04
N LEU A 140 -3.11 -19.28 -8.39
CA LEU A 140 -2.02 -18.66 -7.65
C LEU A 140 -1.58 -17.36 -8.32
N LEU A 141 -1.45 -16.29 -7.54
CA LEU A 141 -0.86 -15.02 -7.97
C LEU A 141 0.37 -14.70 -7.13
N LEU A 142 1.30 -13.94 -7.71
CA LEU A 142 2.40 -13.32 -6.98
C LEU A 142 2.18 -11.81 -6.95
N ALA A 143 2.04 -11.24 -5.76
CA ALA A 143 2.01 -9.79 -5.53
C ALA A 143 3.42 -9.32 -5.14
N ILE A 144 4.08 -8.60 -6.05
CA ILE A 144 5.45 -8.13 -5.87
C ILE A 144 5.42 -6.62 -5.62
N TYR A 145 5.91 -6.20 -4.46
CA TYR A 145 6.09 -4.79 -4.13
C TYR A 145 7.52 -4.35 -4.49
N TRP A 146 7.63 -3.47 -5.47
CA TRP A 146 8.89 -2.86 -5.91
C TRP A 146 9.17 -1.64 -5.03
N SER A 147 9.77 -1.86 -3.87
CA SER A 147 9.87 -0.87 -2.79
C SER A 147 10.50 0.47 -3.19
N ASN A 148 11.53 0.48 -4.02
CA ASN A 148 12.16 1.72 -4.52
C ASN A 148 11.29 2.51 -5.50
N LEU A 149 10.34 1.83 -6.14
CA LEU A 149 9.39 2.44 -7.07
C LEU A 149 8.04 2.74 -6.43
N ARG A 150 7.81 2.23 -5.20
CA ARG A 150 6.53 2.29 -4.48
C ARG A 150 5.36 1.77 -5.31
N MET A 151 5.59 0.69 -6.06
CA MET A 151 4.60 0.11 -6.98
C MET A 151 4.40 -1.38 -6.72
N TRP A 152 3.16 -1.83 -6.95
CA TRP A 152 2.79 -3.23 -6.93
C TRP A 152 2.61 -3.77 -8.34
N THR A 153 3.14 -4.96 -8.59
CA THR A 153 2.73 -5.78 -9.74
C THR A 153 2.16 -7.09 -9.24
N VAL A 154 1.06 -7.51 -9.84
CA VAL A 154 0.42 -8.81 -9.58
C VAL A 154 0.60 -9.65 -10.82
N VAL A 155 1.23 -10.81 -10.71
CA VAL A 155 1.56 -11.64 -11.88
C VAL A 155 1.08 -13.07 -11.67
N ARG A 156 0.73 -13.72 -12.78
CA ARG A 156 0.46 -15.15 -12.82
C ARG A 156 1.77 -15.91 -13.04
N PRO A 157 2.18 -16.84 -12.16
CA PRO A 157 3.46 -17.53 -12.30
C PRO A 157 3.67 -18.15 -13.69
N GLU A 158 2.64 -18.78 -14.25
CA GLU A 158 2.66 -19.46 -15.55
C GLU A 158 3.01 -18.55 -16.73
N GLU A 159 2.79 -17.25 -16.64
CA GLU A 159 3.08 -16.29 -17.71
C GLU A 159 4.56 -15.87 -17.74
N ILE A 160 5.30 -16.12 -16.66
CA ILE A 160 6.64 -15.56 -16.43
C ILE A 160 7.70 -16.61 -16.07
N LEU A 161 7.41 -17.89 -16.30
CA LEU A 161 8.36 -18.97 -16.07
C LEU A 161 9.52 -18.91 -17.07
N THR A 162 10.73 -19.03 -16.56
CA THR A 162 11.90 -19.35 -17.39
C THR A 162 11.79 -20.77 -17.95
N ARG A 163 12.60 -21.11 -18.96
CA ARG A 163 12.72 -22.49 -19.48
C ARG A 163 13.05 -23.53 -18.40
N ARG A 164 13.66 -23.11 -17.28
CA ARG A 164 14.01 -23.97 -16.14
C ARG A 164 12.89 -24.06 -15.09
N GLY A 165 11.74 -23.43 -15.30
CA GLY A 165 10.61 -23.41 -14.36
C GLY A 165 10.81 -22.53 -13.11
N ALA A 166 11.89 -21.76 -13.05
CA ALA A 166 12.11 -20.71 -12.04
C ALA A 166 11.61 -19.36 -12.56
N ILE A 167 11.52 -18.35 -11.69
CA ILE A 167 11.20 -16.96 -12.06
C ILE A 167 12.45 -16.09 -12.00
N GLN A 168 12.64 -15.28 -13.04
CA GLN A 168 13.59 -14.19 -13.16
C GLN A 168 12.86 -13.04 -13.84
N LEU A 169 12.35 -12.08 -13.08
CA LEU A 169 11.42 -11.07 -13.56
C LEU A 169 11.97 -9.66 -13.31
N LYS A 170 12.26 -8.90 -14.38
CA LYS A 170 12.59 -7.48 -14.25
C LYS A 170 11.31 -6.65 -14.07
N PHE A 171 11.46 -5.43 -13.58
CA PHE A 171 10.31 -4.54 -13.35
C PHE A 171 9.50 -4.26 -14.62
N ALA A 172 10.18 -3.96 -15.74
CA ALA A 172 9.51 -3.69 -17.01
C ALA A 172 8.66 -4.87 -17.49
N ASP A 173 9.21 -6.09 -17.42
CA ASP A 173 8.48 -7.32 -17.75
C ASP A 173 7.31 -7.54 -16.78
N ALA A 174 7.51 -7.29 -15.48
CA ALA A 174 6.45 -7.40 -14.47
C ALA A 174 5.26 -6.48 -14.78
N MET A 175 5.53 -5.27 -15.28
CA MET A 175 4.49 -4.33 -15.70
C MET A 175 3.71 -4.84 -16.93
N MET A 176 4.37 -5.50 -17.88
CA MET A 176 3.70 -6.08 -19.06
C MET A 176 2.78 -7.26 -18.70
N HIS A 177 3.06 -7.94 -17.59
CA HIS A 177 2.29 -9.05 -17.04
C HIS A 177 1.43 -8.66 -15.84
N ASN A 178 1.19 -7.36 -15.64
CA ASN A 178 0.57 -6.86 -14.42
C ASN A 178 -0.97 -7.00 -14.43
N TRP A 179 -1.48 -7.88 -13.57
CA TRP A 179 -2.88 -8.11 -13.26
C TRP A 179 -3.40 -7.25 -12.10
N SER A 180 -2.71 -6.21 -11.63
CA SER A 180 -3.15 -5.41 -10.46
C SER A 180 -4.57 -4.84 -10.58
N ALA A 181 -5.08 -4.58 -11.79
CA ALA A 181 -6.47 -4.17 -12.01
C ALA A 181 -7.51 -5.20 -11.53
N LEU A 182 -7.13 -6.50 -11.48
CA LEU A 182 -7.91 -7.57 -10.84
C LEU A 182 -8.18 -7.26 -9.37
N LEU A 183 -7.19 -6.72 -8.66
CA LEU A 183 -7.32 -6.35 -7.25
C LEU A 183 -8.08 -5.03 -7.06
N GLY A 184 -8.36 -4.30 -8.13
CA GLY A 184 -8.98 -2.98 -8.12
C GLY A 184 -7.99 -1.82 -8.19
N ASP A 185 -6.75 -2.09 -8.57
CA ASP A 185 -5.76 -1.02 -8.72
C ASP A 185 -6.06 -0.14 -9.94
N LEU A 186 -5.76 1.15 -9.80
CA LEU A 186 -5.99 2.17 -10.81
C LEU A 186 -4.72 3.01 -10.95
N MET A 187 -4.33 3.32 -12.19
CA MET A 187 -3.43 4.44 -12.44
C MET A 187 -4.27 5.72 -12.48
N LEU A 188 -3.90 6.71 -11.67
CA LEU A 188 -4.65 7.94 -11.48
C LEU A 188 -3.91 9.13 -12.09
N SER A 189 -4.67 10.05 -12.67
CA SER A 189 -4.16 11.33 -13.14
C SER A 189 -5.15 12.45 -12.87
N THR A 190 -4.63 13.66 -12.69
CA THR A 190 -5.43 14.88 -12.50
C THR A 190 -4.73 16.06 -13.16
N ILE A 191 -5.40 17.22 -13.17
CA ILE A 191 -4.83 18.47 -13.68
C ILE A 191 -3.86 19.06 -12.64
N PRO A 192 -2.62 19.39 -13.01
CA PRO A 192 -1.70 20.10 -12.13
C PRO A 192 -1.91 21.63 -12.16
N PRO A 193 -1.42 22.37 -11.15
CA PRO A 193 -1.03 21.86 -9.84
C PRO A 193 -2.25 21.60 -8.93
N LEU A 194 -2.04 20.83 -7.87
CA LEU A 194 -2.97 20.78 -6.72
C LEU A 194 -2.47 21.76 -5.65
N THR A 195 -3.36 22.59 -5.12
CA THR A 195 -3.01 23.61 -4.12
C THR A 195 -3.88 23.48 -2.89
N CYS A 196 -3.28 23.63 -1.71
CA CYS A 196 -3.95 23.75 -0.42
C CYS A 196 -3.62 25.12 0.17
N ARG A 197 -4.65 25.87 0.59
CA ARG A 197 -4.49 27.13 1.32
C ARG A 197 -5.06 27.01 2.73
N ILE A 198 -4.23 27.35 3.71
CA ILE A 198 -4.63 27.46 5.12
C ILE A 198 -4.82 28.94 5.45
N TRP A 199 -6.07 29.36 5.60
CA TRP A 199 -6.44 30.77 5.78
C TRP A 199 -6.37 31.20 7.24
N ALA A 200 -5.86 32.40 7.47
CA ALA A 200 -5.91 33.03 8.78
C ALA A 200 -7.29 33.65 9.05
N ASP A 201 -7.76 33.59 10.30
CA ASP A 201 -8.94 34.32 10.74
C ASP A 201 -8.62 35.82 10.79
N ARG A 202 -9.29 36.58 9.92
CA ARG A 202 -9.11 38.04 9.81
C ARG A 202 -9.56 38.80 11.05
N ASN A 203 -10.31 38.17 11.95
CA ASN A 203 -10.77 38.74 13.22
C ASN A 203 -9.85 38.37 14.40
N LYS A 204 -8.75 37.66 14.15
CA LYS A 204 -7.77 37.25 15.17
C LYS A 204 -6.38 37.82 14.84
N PRO A 205 -5.46 37.87 15.83
CA PRO A 205 -4.07 38.25 15.58
C PRO A 205 -3.45 37.39 14.48
N ARG A 206 -2.76 38.04 13.53
CA ARG A 206 -2.06 37.39 12.41
C ARG A 206 -0.90 38.23 11.86
N ALA A 207 -0.40 39.17 12.65
CA ALA A 207 0.69 40.06 12.27
C ALA A 207 2.05 39.35 12.32
N LEU A 208 2.89 39.58 11.33
CA LEU A 208 4.30 39.17 11.34
C LEU A 208 5.02 39.85 12.51
N GLN A 209 5.66 39.02 13.34
CA GLN A 209 6.41 39.46 14.49
C GLN A 209 7.87 39.75 14.11
N PRO A 210 8.62 40.53 14.91
CA PRO A 210 10.03 40.84 14.64
C PRO A 210 10.97 39.63 14.60
N ASP A 211 10.57 38.49 15.19
CA ASP A 211 11.32 37.23 15.16
C ASP A 211 11.02 36.37 13.91
N SER A 212 10.37 36.96 12.90
CA SER A 212 9.93 36.28 11.68
C SER A 212 8.92 35.16 11.91
N THR A 213 8.16 35.21 13.01
CA THR A 213 7.06 34.27 13.27
C THR A 213 5.69 34.93 13.12
N VAL A 214 4.67 34.12 12.85
CA VAL A 214 3.26 34.52 12.91
C VAL A 214 2.52 33.53 13.78
N ARG A 215 1.72 34.01 14.73
CA ARG A 215 0.72 33.22 15.44
C ARG A 215 -0.65 33.60 14.92
N PHE A 216 -1.41 32.64 14.46
CA PHE A 216 -2.73 32.88 13.88
C PHE A 216 -3.69 31.74 14.20
N VAL A 217 -4.98 32.01 14.05
CA VAL A 217 -6.05 31.01 14.14
C VAL A 217 -6.47 30.66 12.72
N ILE A 218 -6.58 29.37 12.40
CA ILE A 218 -7.04 28.89 11.10
C ILE A 218 -8.55 29.16 10.99
N SER A 219 -8.98 29.87 9.95
CA SER A 219 -10.40 30.10 9.65
C SER A 219 -10.96 29.08 8.67
N ALA A 220 -10.15 28.66 7.69
CA ALA A 220 -10.54 27.72 6.65
C ALA A 220 -9.34 27.00 6.05
N ILE A 221 -9.61 25.84 5.44
CA ILE A 221 -8.69 25.14 4.54
C ILE A 221 -9.43 24.97 3.20
N THR A 222 -8.85 25.47 2.12
CA THR A 222 -9.43 25.41 0.77
C THR A 222 -8.48 24.73 -0.19
N PHE A 223 -9.03 24.01 -1.16
CA PHE A 223 -8.27 23.24 -2.14
C PHE A 223 -8.53 23.75 -3.55
N TYR A 224 -7.53 23.65 -4.43
CA TYR A 224 -7.63 24.06 -5.83
C TYR A 224 -6.99 23.02 -6.74
N ALA A 225 -7.54 22.89 -7.95
CA ALA A 225 -6.91 22.15 -9.05
C ALA A 225 -6.77 23.10 -10.25
N ALA A 226 -5.55 23.26 -10.77
CA ALA A 226 -5.23 24.21 -11.82
C ALA A 226 -5.78 25.63 -11.55
N GLY A 227 -5.69 26.09 -10.30
CA GLY A 227 -6.15 27.41 -9.85
C GLY A 227 -7.66 27.56 -9.61
N ASN A 228 -8.47 26.54 -9.91
CA ASN A 228 -9.92 26.56 -9.67
C ASN A 228 -10.25 25.94 -8.32
N GLU A 229 -11.10 26.59 -7.52
CA GLU A 229 -11.44 26.13 -6.17
C GLU A 229 -12.31 24.86 -6.21
N ILE A 230 -11.91 23.87 -5.43
CA ILE A 230 -12.65 22.63 -5.21
C ILE A 230 -13.66 22.85 -4.08
N LEU A 231 -14.95 22.83 -4.42
CA LEU A 231 -16.02 23.07 -3.44
C LEU A 231 -16.59 21.77 -2.85
N SER A 232 -16.55 20.67 -3.60
CA SER A 232 -17.06 19.36 -3.15
C SER A 232 -16.18 18.78 -2.04
N GLU A 233 -16.78 18.41 -0.91
CA GLU A 233 -16.05 17.76 0.20
C GLU A 233 -15.34 16.47 -0.22
N GLU A 234 -15.95 15.70 -1.13
CA GLU A 234 -15.36 14.48 -1.66
C GLU A 234 -14.07 14.78 -2.45
N GLU A 235 -14.11 15.75 -3.37
CA GLU A 235 -12.95 16.14 -4.15
C GLU A 235 -11.86 16.80 -3.26
N LYS A 236 -12.24 17.54 -2.21
CA LYS A 236 -11.28 18.09 -1.23
C LYS A 236 -10.50 16.99 -0.51
N ILE A 237 -11.19 15.94 -0.06
CA ILE A 237 -10.57 14.78 0.58
C ILE A 237 -9.57 14.11 -0.38
N TRP A 238 -9.95 13.95 -1.65
CA TRP A 238 -9.06 13.35 -2.65
C TRP A 238 -7.87 14.23 -3.01
N ALA A 239 -8.09 15.53 -3.23
CA ALA A 239 -7.02 16.47 -3.48
C ALA A 239 -5.98 16.45 -2.36
N TRP A 240 -6.42 16.50 -1.11
CA TRP A 240 -5.53 16.40 0.05
C TRP A 240 -4.76 15.08 0.08
N TYR A 241 -5.45 13.96 -0.12
CA TYR A 241 -4.82 12.65 -0.16
C TYR A 241 -3.77 12.53 -1.28
N PHE A 242 -4.06 13.08 -2.46
CA PHE A 242 -3.14 13.09 -3.59
C PHE A 242 -1.91 13.95 -3.31
N MET A 243 -2.07 15.14 -2.74
CA MET A 243 -0.95 16.00 -2.34
C MET A 243 0.01 15.30 -1.37
N LEU A 244 -0.52 14.48 -0.45
CA LEU A 244 0.28 13.80 0.58
C LEU A 244 0.88 12.46 0.14
N HIS A 245 0.17 11.71 -0.71
CA HIS A 245 0.47 10.28 -0.93
C HIS A 245 0.74 9.90 -2.38
N SER A 246 0.53 10.80 -3.33
CA SER A 246 0.89 10.57 -4.73
C SER A 246 2.42 10.63 -4.95
N ARG A 247 2.82 10.53 -6.22
CA ARG A 247 4.21 10.72 -6.66
C ARG A 247 4.59 12.18 -6.89
N TRP A 248 3.64 13.10 -6.79
CA TRP A 248 3.91 14.53 -6.93
C TRP A 248 4.70 15.04 -5.73
N THR A 249 5.46 16.10 -5.97
CA THR A 249 6.33 16.72 -4.95
C THR A 249 5.79 18.07 -4.56
N GLU A 250 6.03 18.47 -3.32
CA GLU A 250 5.78 19.85 -2.90
C GLU A 250 6.69 20.79 -3.68
N THR A 251 6.10 21.69 -4.46
CA THR A 251 6.80 22.70 -5.28
C THR A 251 6.79 24.07 -4.63
N LYS A 252 5.85 24.32 -3.72
CA LYS A 252 5.69 25.59 -3.01
C LYS A 252 5.16 25.35 -1.60
N ALA A 253 5.71 26.07 -0.62
CA ALA A 253 5.22 26.15 0.75
C ALA A 253 5.51 27.54 1.32
N GLU A 254 4.66 28.52 1.00
CA GLU A 254 4.95 29.93 1.25
C GLU A 254 3.79 30.66 1.95
N PRO A 255 4.09 31.54 2.94
CA PRO A 255 3.09 32.43 3.50
C PRO A 255 2.80 33.60 2.54
N VAL A 256 1.52 33.93 2.36
CA VAL A 256 1.08 35.14 1.64
C VAL A 256 0.72 36.20 2.67
N LEU A 257 1.49 37.29 2.66
CA LEU A 257 1.30 38.44 3.54
C LEU A 257 0.67 39.60 2.77
N ASN A 258 -0.22 40.34 3.43
CA ASN A 258 -0.74 41.62 2.99
C ASN A 258 -0.55 42.65 4.11
N ASP A 259 0.18 43.73 3.85
CA ASP A 259 0.52 44.76 4.85
C ASP A 259 1.07 44.19 6.18
N GLY A 260 1.94 43.18 6.08
CA GLY A 260 2.53 42.50 7.25
C GLY A 260 1.57 41.61 8.05
N GLN A 261 0.33 41.42 7.57
CA GLN A 261 -0.64 40.47 8.10
C GLN A 261 -0.64 39.21 7.24
N LEU A 262 -0.64 38.03 7.87
CA LEU A 262 -0.81 36.77 7.17
C LEU A 262 -2.23 36.65 6.63
N GLU A 263 -2.37 36.41 5.33
CA GLU A 263 -3.65 36.08 4.70
C GLU A 263 -3.86 34.56 4.70
N TYR A 264 -2.91 33.82 4.15
CA TYR A 264 -2.92 32.35 4.13
C TYR A 264 -1.50 31.78 3.93
N ILE A 265 -1.35 30.49 4.22
CA ILE A 265 -0.18 29.69 3.82
C ILE A 265 -0.59 28.84 2.62
N GLU A 266 0.19 28.86 1.55
CA GLU A 266 -0.07 28.11 0.33
C GLU A 266 0.93 26.96 0.19
N TYR A 267 0.38 25.75 0.04
CA TYR A 267 1.11 24.54 -0.33
C TYR A 267 0.71 24.13 -1.74
N GLU A 268 1.69 23.86 -2.59
CA GLU A 268 1.49 23.39 -3.95
C GLU A 268 2.16 22.04 -4.16
N SER A 269 1.45 21.14 -4.83
CA SER A 269 1.97 19.85 -5.27
C SER A 269 1.83 19.73 -6.78
N ALA A 270 2.92 19.34 -7.44
CA ALA A 270 3.01 19.20 -8.89
C ALA A 270 3.93 18.02 -9.26
N PRO A 271 3.84 17.48 -10.49
CA PRO A 271 4.79 16.49 -10.99
C PRO A 271 6.23 17.03 -11.01
N ARG A 272 7.21 16.13 -10.89
CA ARG A 272 8.64 16.48 -10.75
C ARG A 272 9.33 16.95 -12.04
N ASP A 273 8.94 16.39 -13.18
CA ASP A 273 9.55 16.65 -14.48
C ASP A 273 8.45 17.06 -15.47
N ASP A 274 8.59 18.23 -16.07
CA ASP A 274 7.53 18.97 -16.74
C ASP A 274 7.87 19.23 -18.22
N THR A 275 7.28 18.41 -19.08
CA THR A 275 6.80 18.88 -20.38
C THR A 275 5.41 18.28 -20.57
N PRO A 276 4.34 19.03 -20.35
CA PRO A 276 3.00 18.47 -20.49
C PRO A 276 2.74 18.17 -21.97
N GLU A 277 2.76 16.89 -22.34
CA GLU A 277 2.21 16.42 -23.61
C GLU A 277 0.66 16.50 -23.61
N HIS A 278 0.05 16.50 -22.42
CA HIS A 278 -1.40 16.48 -22.19
C HIS A 278 -1.81 17.36 -21.00
N ASP A 279 -3.10 17.68 -20.93
CA ASP A 279 -3.72 18.51 -19.87
C ASP A 279 -3.71 17.86 -18.47
N PHE A 280 -3.45 16.54 -18.39
CA PHE A 280 -3.38 15.80 -17.12
C PHE A 280 -1.99 15.25 -16.87
N GLN A 281 -1.67 15.01 -15.60
CA GLN A 281 -0.41 14.43 -15.16
C GLN A 281 -0.64 13.26 -14.20
N HIS A 282 0.20 12.23 -14.31
CA HIS A 282 0.06 11.01 -13.54
C HIS A 282 0.40 11.23 -12.05
N LEU A 283 -0.53 10.85 -11.17
CA LEU A 283 -0.33 10.82 -9.73
C LEU A 283 0.38 9.54 -9.26
N GLY A 284 0.33 8.47 -10.06
CA GLY A 284 0.81 7.13 -9.71
C GLY A 284 -0.33 6.11 -9.66
N THR A 285 -0.13 4.99 -8.97
CA THR A 285 -1.18 3.98 -8.77
C THR A 285 -1.86 4.13 -7.41
N LEU A 286 -3.14 3.77 -7.33
CA LEU A 286 -3.90 3.78 -6.08
C LEU A 286 -3.25 2.87 -5.02
N SER A 287 -2.80 1.69 -5.42
CA SER A 287 -2.04 0.77 -4.56
C SER A 287 -0.76 1.41 -4.01
N GLY A 288 -0.07 2.21 -4.82
CA GLY A 288 1.13 2.95 -4.44
C GLY A 288 0.83 4.04 -3.42
N MET A 289 -0.26 4.79 -3.59
CA MET A 289 -0.70 5.81 -2.63
C MET A 289 -1.13 5.20 -1.30
N VAL A 290 -1.89 4.11 -1.33
CA VAL A 290 -2.25 3.36 -0.11
C VAL A 290 -0.99 2.85 0.59
N SER A 291 0.00 2.37 -0.16
CA SER A 291 1.29 1.97 0.40
C SER A 291 2.05 3.15 1.00
N SER A 292 1.99 4.33 0.37
CA SER A 292 2.57 5.57 0.88
C SER A 292 1.94 5.97 2.22
N TYR A 293 0.61 5.93 2.32
CA TYR A 293 -0.08 6.21 3.57
C TYR A 293 0.21 5.16 4.65
N TYR A 294 0.28 3.88 4.27
CA TYR A 294 0.73 2.83 5.18
C TYR A 294 2.15 3.08 5.69
N ASN A 295 3.06 3.55 4.83
CA ASN A 295 4.42 3.93 5.22
C ASN A 295 4.42 5.07 6.24
N TYR A 296 3.66 6.13 5.98
CA TYR A 296 3.50 7.25 6.90
C TYR A 296 3.06 6.82 8.32
N LEU A 297 2.21 5.80 8.43
CA LEU A 297 1.70 5.32 9.73
C LEU A 297 2.62 4.31 10.45
N THR A 298 3.66 3.81 9.80
CA THR A 298 4.43 2.65 10.31
C THR A 298 5.95 2.84 10.26
N VAL A 299 6.41 3.95 9.72
CA VAL A 299 7.82 4.31 9.58
C VAL A 299 8.01 5.71 10.16
N SER A 300 9.05 5.91 10.96
CA SER A 300 9.44 7.24 11.48
C SER A 300 10.08 8.10 10.40
N GLU A 301 10.25 9.39 10.70
CA GLU A 301 10.90 10.36 9.80
C GLU A 301 12.33 9.96 9.40
N ASP A 302 13.07 9.29 10.30
CA ASP A 302 14.42 8.75 10.05
C ASP A 302 14.43 7.42 9.28
N GLY A 303 13.27 6.96 8.81
CA GLY A 303 13.13 5.75 7.99
C GLY A 303 13.08 4.43 8.78
N ARG A 304 13.04 4.46 10.11
CA ARG A 304 12.95 3.24 10.93
C ARG A 304 11.52 2.71 10.99
N VAL A 305 11.38 1.39 10.93
CA VAL A 305 10.08 0.74 11.13
C VAL A 305 9.67 0.85 12.60
N THR A 306 8.57 1.58 12.86
CA THR A 306 8.02 1.74 14.22
C THR A 306 6.89 0.76 14.50
N ARG A 307 6.21 0.27 13.46
CA ARG A 307 5.12 -0.72 13.56
C ARG A 307 5.11 -1.66 12.35
N LEU A 308 4.72 -2.92 12.57
CA LEU A 308 4.46 -3.85 11.46
C LEU A 308 3.06 -3.70 10.86
N THR A 309 2.13 -3.11 11.61
CA THR A 309 0.73 -2.88 11.22
C THR A 309 0.24 -1.57 11.88
N PRO A 310 -0.48 -0.69 11.16
CA PRO A 310 -1.06 0.53 11.73
C PRO A 310 -2.04 0.23 12.87
N SER A 311 -2.27 1.21 13.75
CA SER A 311 -3.34 1.16 14.76
C SER A 311 -4.74 1.32 14.17
N VAL A 312 -4.83 1.83 12.94
CA VAL A 312 -6.09 1.97 12.21
C VAL A 312 -6.36 0.73 11.36
N GLY A 313 -7.63 0.43 11.15
CA GLY A 313 -8.04 -0.66 10.25
C GLY A 313 -7.89 -0.27 8.77
N PRO A 314 -7.99 -1.24 7.84
CA PRO A 314 -7.81 -0.99 6.41
C PRO A 314 -8.73 0.08 5.81
N ALA A 315 -9.95 0.22 6.33
CA ALA A 315 -10.90 1.23 5.86
C ALA A 315 -10.36 2.68 5.97
N ALA A 316 -9.47 2.95 6.92
CA ALA A 316 -8.89 4.29 7.12
C ALA A 316 -7.92 4.71 6.00
N LEU A 317 -7.37 3.76 5.25
CA LEU A 317 -6.45 4.05 4.14
C LEU A 317 -7.19 4.17 2.80
N SER A 318 -8.46 3.79 2.74
CA SER A 318 -9.28 3.92 1.55
C SER A 318 -9.81 5.33 1.42
N ILE A 319 -9.71 5.89 0.22
CA ILE A 319 -10.29 7.20 -0.12
C ILE A 319 -11.69 7.09 -0.73
N GLY A 320 -12.22 5.87 -0.89
CA GLY A 320 -13.59 5.67 -1.37
C GLY A 320 -13.84 6.16 -2.80
N LEU A 321 -12.85 6.08 -3.70
CA LEU A 321 -13.01 6.48 -5.10
C LEU A 321 -14.21 5.75 -5.74
N ARG A 322 -15.07 6.54 -6.39
CA ARG A 322 -16.23 6.03 -7.14
C ARG A 322 -15.83 5.74 -8.58
N ARG A 323 -16.18 4.54 -9.07
CA ARG A 323 -15.90 4.13 -10.45
C ARG A 323 -16.61 5.10 -11.42
N GLY A 324 -15.88 5.55 -12.44
CA GLY A 324 -16.40 6.48 -13.45
C GLY A 324 -16.55 7.93 -12.98
N PHE A 325 -16.09 8.26 -11.77
CA PHE A 325 -16.04 9.65 -11.34
C PHE A 325 -14.97 10.41 -12.12
N TYR A 326 -15.38 11.51 -12.75
CA TYR A 326 -14.46 12.47 -13.37
C TYR A 326 -14.33 13.73 -12.51
N GLY A 327 -15.45 14.28 -12.04
CA GLY A 327 -15.46 15.51 -11.24
C GLY A 327 -15.40 16.77 -12.09
N ASP A 328 -15.82 17.88 -11.49
CA ASP A 328 -15.98 19.15 -12.20
C ASP A 328 -14.67 19.96 -12.20
N VAL A 329 -13.98 19.95 -11.05
CA VAL A 329 -12.76 20.74 -10.84
C VAL A 329 -11.54 19.83 -10.80
N LEU A 330 -11.58 18.77 -9.97
CA LEU A 330 -10.44 17.87 -9.82
C LEU A 330 -10.10 17.11 -11.12
N LYS A 331 -11.08 16.83 -11.99
CA LYS A 331 -10.91 16.10 -13.27
C LYS A 331 -10.00 14.88 -13.13
N LEU A 332 -10.56 13.78 -12.67
CA LEU A 332 -9.85 12.55 -12.36
C LEU A 332 -9.92 11.58 -13.53
N TRP A 333 -8.78 11.26 -14.11
CA TRP A 333 -8.64 10.15 -15.04
C TRP A 333 -8.24 8.89 -14.28
N MET A 334 -8.97 7.81 -14.51
CA MET A 334 -8.77 6.51 -13.88
C MET A 334 -8.51 5.46 -14.95
N PHE A 335 -7.32 4.88 -14.95
CA PHE A 335 -6.94 3.85 -15.93
C PHE A 335 -6.85 2.49 -15.23
N GLU A 336 -7.65 1.53 -15.69
CA GLU A 336 -7.42 0.12 -15.40
C GLU A 336 -6.38 -0.43 -16.37
N VAL A 337 -5.21 -0.79 -15.86
CA VAL A 337 -4.12 -1.35 -16.66
C VAL A 337 -4.14 -2.87 -16.56
N TRP A 338 -4.32 -3.52 -17.70
CA TRP A 338 -4.37 -4.98 -17.82
C TRP A 338 -3.21 -5.50 -18.68
N PRO A 339 -2.75 -6.74 -18.46
CA PRO A 339 -1.68 -7.32 -19.25
C PRO A 339 -2.18 -7.68 -20.65
N ARG A 340 -1.25 -7.76 -21.61
CA ARG A 340 -1.57 -8.13 -22.99
C ARG A 340 -2.24 -9.50 -23.11
N SER A 341 -1.96 -10.41 -22.18
CA SER A 341 -2.56 -11.75 -22.16
C SER A 341 -4.06 -11.74 -21.84
N LYS A 342 -4.62 -10.64 -21.34
CA LYS A 342 -6.06 -10.51 -21.14
C LYS A 342 -6.79 -10.39 -22.48
N PRO A 343 -7.77 -11.27 -22.78
CA PRO A 343 -8.55 -11.18 -24.00
C PRO A 343 -9.27 -9.84 -24.15
N GLU A 344 -9.27 -9.26 -25.35
CA GLU A 344 -9.88 -7.95 -25.64
C GLU A 344 -11.39 -7.92 -25.35
N ARG A 345 -12.09 -9.05 -25.54
CA ARG A 345 -13.52 -9.18 -25.21
C ARG A 345 -13.78 -8.98 -23.71
N ASP A 346 -12.86 -9.42 -22.86
CA ASP A 346 -12.95 -9.30 -21.40
C ASP A 346 -12.59 -7.89 -20.90
N LEU A 347 -12.14 -6.98 -21.79
CA LEU A 347 -11.88 -5.57 -21.48
C LEU A 347 -13.06 -4.67 -21.80
N ILE A 348 -13.90 -5.05 -22.76
CA ILE A 348 -15.07 -4.26 -23.19
C ILE A 348 -16.27 -4.49 -22.25
N GLU A 349 -16.34 -5.65 -21.60
CA GLU A 349 -17.42 -6.01 -20.66
C GLU A 349 -17.11 -5.74 -19.18
N ALA A 350 -15.87 -5.35 -18.84
CA ALA A 350 -15.41 -5.13 -17.47
C ALA A 350 -15.66 -3.71 -16.99
#